data_AF-X1JRD2-F1
#
_entry.id   AF-X1JRD2-F1
#
_cell.length_a   1.000
_cell.length_b   1.000
_cell.length_c   1.000
_cell.angle_alpha   90.00
_cell.angle_beta   90.00
_cell.angle_gamma   90.00
#
_symmetry.space_group_name_H-M   'P 1'
#
loop_
_entity.id
_entity.type
_entity.pdbx_description
1 polymer ?
#
loop_
_entity_poly.entity_id
_entity_poly.type
_entity_poly.pdbx_seq_one_letter_code
_entity_poly.pdbx_strand_id
1 'polypeptide(L)'
;MPIGKLFVVTPHPDYTGDLTVRVYLLNTADLIKAYEELDMELTLLGANDNPQLFTLYNGVASFALKDCAGGTHTLYVTGGTYSLVSNDPSEWQEGWDVVPELYCEVIQR
;
A
#
# COMPACT_ATOMS: atom_id res chain seq x y z
N MET A 1 -4.82 12.58 -2.03
CA MET A 1 -4.28 11.27 -1.65
C MET A 1 -3.10 11.47 -0.71
N PRO A 2 -3.03 10.79 0.45
CA PRO A 2 -1.93 11.00 1.39
C PRO A 2 -0.63 10.41 0.83
N ILE A 3 0.27 11.29 0.40
CA ILE A 3 1.69 10.96 0.18
C ILE A 3 2.33 10.86 1.55
N GLY A 4 3.16 9.84 1.77
CA GLY A 4 3.86 9.71 3.03
C GLY A 4 4.21 8.28 3.41
N LYS A 5 4.69 8.16 4.65
CA LYS A 5 5.12 6.90 5.25
C LYS A 5 3.91 6.05 5.65
N LEU A 6 3.92 4.78 5.24
CA LEU A 6 2.89 3.80 5.62
C LEU A 6 3.40 2.86 6.73
N PHE A 7 4.43 2.07 6.44
CA PHE A 7 4.91 1.01 7.34
C PHE A 7 6.44 1.03 7.46
N VAL A 8 6.95 0.53 8.57
CA VAL A 8 8.37 0.20 8.76
C VAL A 8 8.50 -1.30 8.89
N VAL A 9 9.28 -1.91 8.01
CA VAL A 9 9.67 -3.32 8.10
C VAL A 9 11.03 -3.39 8.79
N THR A 10 11.10 -4.14 9.88
CA THR A 10 12.32 -4.34 10.66
C THR A 10 12.58 -5.84 10.77
N PRO A 11 13.41 -6.40 9.88
CA PRO A 11 13.85 -7.78 9.99
C PRO A 11 14.65 -7.97 11.28
N HIS A 12 14.73 -9.20 11.78
CA HIS A 12 15.64 -9.49 12.89
C HIS A 12 17.08 -9.12 12.49
N PRO A 13 17.91 -8.54 13.37
CA PRO A 13 19.28 -8.11 13.02
C PRO A 13 20.16 -9.21 12.42
N ASP A 14 19.95 -10.46 12.88
CA ASP A 14 20.69 -11.64 12.42
C ASP A 14 20.06 -12.33 11.19
N TYR A 15 18.94 -11.82 10.67
CA TYR A 15 18.37 -12.31 9.43
C TYR A 15 19.21 -11.80 8.25
N THR A 16 19.52 -12.69 7.31
CA THR A 16 20.29 -12.37 6.09
C THR A 16 19.63 -12.93 4.84
N GLY A 17 18.38 -13.39 4.95
CA GLY A 17 17.64 -13.99 3.84
C GLY A 17 16.81 -12.96 3.06
N ASP A 18 15.92 -13.48 2.22
CA ASP A 18 15.02 -12.67 1.40
C ASP A 18 13.68 -12.42 2.10
N LEU A 19 13.18 -11.20 2.03
CA LEU A 19 11.82 -10.90 2.47
C LEU A 19 10.87 -10.69 1.30
N THR A 20 9.66 -11.20 1.45
CA THR A 20 8.51 -10.79 0.66
C THR A 20 7.63 -9.90 1.51
N VAL A 21 7.41 -8.67 1.08
CA VAL A 21 6.51 -7.71 1.74
C VAL A 21 5.27 -7.54 0.86
N ARG A 22 4.09 -7.69 1.45
CA ARG A 22 2.81 -7.52 0.75
C ARG A 22 1.96 -6.49 1.45
N VAL A 23 1.31 -5.66 0.66
CA VAL A 23 0.41 -4.61 1.13
C VAL A 23 -0.97 -4.89 0.55
N TYR A 24 -1.99 -4.94 1.40
CA TYR A 24 -3.36 -5.30 1.06
C TYR A 24 -4.32 -4.14 1.31
N LEU A 25 -5.33 -4.00 0.45
CA LEU A 25 -6.44 -3.08 0.64
C LEU A 25 -7.61 -3.81 1.31
N LEU A 26 -8.03 -3.36 2.49
CA LEU A 26 -9.00 -4.08 3.30
C LEU A 26 -10.45 -3.64 3.05
N ASN A 27 -10.68 -2.35 2.78
CA ASN A 27 -12.00 -1.75 2.65
C ASN A 27 -12.39 -1.45 1.19
N THR A 28 -11.93 -2.27 0.23
CA THR A 28 -12.21 -2.07 -1.21
C THR A 28 -13.70 -1.93 -1.53
N ALA A 29 -14.56 -2.66 -0.79
CA ALA A 29 -16.02 -2.60 -0.98
C ALA A 29 -16.62 -1.23 -0.66
N ASP A 30 -16.04 -0.48 0.28
CA ASP A 30 -16.50 0.85 0.65
C ASP A 30 -15.83 1.92 -0.22
N LEU A 31 -14.55 1.73 -0.56
CA LEU A 31 -13.82 2.62 -1.45
C LEU A 31 -14.38 2.63 -2.87
N ILE A 32 -14.80 1.48 -3.41
CA ILE A 32 -15.34 1.42 -4.79
C ILE A 32 -16.68 2.16 -4.95
N LYS A 33 -17.35 2.51 -3.84
CA LYS A 33 -18.55 3.36 -3.87
C LYS A 33 -18.18 4.83 -4.03
N ALA A 34 -17.06 5.26 -3.44
CA ALA A 34 -16.63 6.65 -3.43
C ALA A 34 -15.67 7.00 -4.57
N TYR A 35 -14.86 6.04 -5.04
CA TYR A 35 -13.84 6.24 -6.06
C TYR A 35 -14.26 5.68 -7.42
N GLU A 36 -14.10 6.49 -8.47
CA GLU A 36 -14.09 6.01 -9.85
C GLU A 36 -12.73 5.38 -10.18
N GLU A 37 -11.66 6.02 -9.69
CA GLU A 37 -10.28 5.59 -9.85
C GLU A 37 -9.52 5.91 -8.56
N LEU A 38 -8.68 4.98 -8.11
CA LEU A 38 -7.69 5.21 -7.06
C LEU A 38 -6.45 4.40 -7.41
N ASP A 39 -5.41 5.14 -7.76
CA ASP A 39 -4.09 4.66 -8.12
C ASP A 39 -3.07 5.20 -7.11
N MET A 40 -2.33 4.32 -6.47
CA MET A 40 -1.27 4.63 -5.52
C MET A 40 0.06 4.07 -6.01
N GLU A 41 1.09 4.89 -6.09
CA GLU A 41 2.46 4.44 -6.29
C GLU A 41 3.10 4.15 -4.94
N LEU A 42 3.41 2.87 -4.71
CA LEU A 42 4.02 2.38 -3.49
C LEU A 42 5.51 2.10 -3.71
N THR A 43 6.35 2.60 -2.81
CA THR A 43 7.81 2.40 -2.85
C THR A 43 8.29 1.87 -1.51
N LEU A 44 8.99 0.73 -1.52
CA LEU A 44 9.64 0.14 -0.35
C LEU A 44 11.16 0.31 -0.43
N LEU A 45 11.77 1.06 0.48
CA LEU A 45 13.23 1.30 0.44
C LEU A 45 14.03 -0.01 0.45
N GLY A 46 14.88 -0.18 -0.57
CA GLY A 46 15.72 -1.37 -0.75
C GLY A 46 15.07 -2.49 -1.57
N ALA A 47 13.80 -2.37 -1.95
CA ALA A 47 13.18 -3.33 -2.86
C ALA A 47 13.60 -3.09 -4.32
N ASN A 48 13.72 -4.17 -5.08
CA ASN A 48 14.11 -4.12 -6.49
C ASN A 48 12.94 -3.76 -7.42
N ASP A 49 11.71 -4.02 -6.96
CA ASP A 49 10.51 -3.94 -7.78
C ASP A 49 9.79 -2.59 -7.64
N ASN A 50 10.50 -1.53 -7.23
CA ASN A 50 9.91 -0.21 -7.04
C ASN A 50 9.77 0.59 -8.36
N PRO A 51 8.75 1.46 -8.47
CA PRO A 51 7.54 1.51 -7.64
C PRO A 51 6.54 0.41 -8.04
N GLN A 52 5.65 0.02 -7.13
CA GLN A 52 4.50 -0.83 -7.42
C GLN A 52 3.23 0.01 -7.52
N LEU A 53 2.44 -0.21 -8.58
CA LEU A 53 1.12 0.39 -8.72
C LEU A 53 0.11 -0.39 -7.88
N PHE A 54 -0.66 0.31 -7.06
CA PHE A 54 -1.64 -0.26 -6.14
C PHE A 54 -3.00 0.41 -6.38
N THR A 55 -3.99 -0.39 -6.75
CA THR A 55 -5.28 0.10 -7.22
C THR A 55 -6.43 -0.64 -6.54
N LEU A 56 -7.66 -0.12 -6.69
CA LEU A 56 -8.88 -0.82 -6.24
C LEU A 56 -9.01 -2.22 -6.84
N TYR A 57 -8.46 -2.44 -8.02
CA TYR A 57 -8.63 -3.67 -8.79
C TYR A 57 -7.61 -4.75 -8.45
N ASN A 58 -6.36 -4.37 -8.18
CA ASN A 58 -5.38 -5.36 -7.75
C ASN A 58 -5.52 -5.69 -6.26
N GLY A 59 -5.84 -4.70 -5.42
CA GLY A 59 -6.01 -4.86 -3.97
C GLY A 59 -4.76 -5.37 -3.23
N VAL A 60 -3.65 -5.63 -3.94
CA VAL A 60 -2.39 -6.13 -3.39
C VAL A 60 -1.20 -5.59 -4.18
N ALA A 61 -0.17 -5.12 -3.47
CA ALA A 61 1.16 -4.85 -4.01
C ALA A 61 2.18 -5.75 -3.31
N SER A 62 3.14 -6.29 -4.07
CA SER A 62 4.17 -7.21 -3.55
C SER A 62 5.57 -6.68 -3.87
N PHE A 63 6.46 -6.76 -2.89
CA PHE A 63 7.85 -6.34 -3.00
C PHE A 63 8.78 -7.47 -2.57
N ALA A 64 9.89 -7.64 -3.30
CA ALA A 64 10.99 -8.47 -2.85
C ALA A 64 12.14 -7.61 -2.31
N LEU A 65 12.56 -7.90 -1.08
CA LEU A 65 13.83 -7.44 -0.51
C LEU A 65 14.82 -8.61 -0.58
N LYS A 66 15.96 -8.39 -1.23
CA LYS A 66 17.01 -9.40 -1.40
C LYS A 66 18.14 -9.17 -0.41
N ASP A 67 18.71 -10.27 0.08
CA ASP A 67 19.87 -10.26 0.98
C ASP A 67 19.69 -9.24 2.12
N CYS A 68 18.53 -9.30 2.79
CA CYS A 68 18.12 -8.33 3.79
C CYS A 68 18.99 -8.47 5.03
N ALA A 69 20.14 -7.80 5.06
CA ALA A 69 20.91 -7.60 6.26
C ALA A 69 20.13 -6.69 7.22
N GLY A 70 20.32 -6.86 8.54
CA GLY A 70 19.60 -6.09 9.56
C GLY A 70 19.47 -4.59 9.27
N GLY A 71 18.35 -3.99 9.66
CA GLY A 71 18.05 -2.59 9.36
C GLY A 71 16.55 -2.31 9.32
N THR A 72 16.17 -1.13 8.81
CA THR A 72 14.75 -0.75 8.64
C THR A 72 14.46 -0.39 7.19
N HIS A 73 13.42 -0.98 6.63
CA HIS A 73 12.92 -0.68 5.28
C HIS A 73 11.58 0.03 5.42
N THR A 74 11.46 1.24 4.90
CA THR A 74 10.22 2.01 5.02
C THR A 74 9.42 1.95 3.72
N LEU A 75 8.13 1.64 3.84
CA LEU A 75 7.17 1.72 2.74
C LEU A 75 6.53 3.12 2.71
N TYR A 76 6.47 3.70 1.52
CA TYR A 76 5.86 5.00 1.24
C TYR A 76 4.80 4.90 0.16
N VAL A 77 3.81 5.78 0.25
CA VAL A 77 3.08 6.29 -0.92
C VAL A 77 3.89 7.45 -1.47
N THR A 78 4.38 7.33 -2.70
CA THR A 78 5.24 8.34 -3.34
C THR A 78 4.51 9.18 -4.38
N GLY A 79 3.40 8.68 -4.90
CA GLY A 79 2.64 9.30 -5.99
C GLY A 79 1.34 8.54 -6.23
N GLY A 80 0.61 8.94 -7.27
CA GLY A 80 -0.68 8.36 -7.62
C GLY A 80 -1.76 9.38 -7.98
N THR A 81 -2.86 8.89 -8.54
CA THR A 81 -4.01 9.67 -9.01
C THR A 81 -5.30 9.12 -8.42
N TYR A 82 -6.34 9.96 -8.34
CA TYR A 82 -7.66 9.50 -7.96
C TYR A 82 -8.75 10.37 -8.58
N SER A 83 -9.92 9.78 -8.79
CA SER A 83 -11.17 10.47 -9.11
C SER A 83 -12.27 9.94 -8.19
N LEU A 84 -13.08 10.83 -7.65
CA LEU A 84 -14.24 10.48 -6.83
C LEU A 84 -15.49 10.46 -7.69
N VAL A 85 -16.39 9.52 -7.42
CA VAL A 85 -17.74 9.49 -8.01
C VAL A 85 -18.51 10.76 -7.65
N SER A 86 -18.32 11.25 -6.43
CA SER A 86 -18.84 12.55 -5.98
C SER A 86 -17.91 13.19 -4.96
N ASN A 87 -17.72 14.49 -5.09
CA ASN A 87 -17.01 15.33 -4.13
C ASN A 87 -17.95 16.04 -3.14
N ASP A 88 -19.26 15.77 -3.18
CA ASP A 88 -20.27 16.29 -2.26
C ASP A 88 -20.61 15.25 -1.19
N PRO A 89 -20.19 15.45 0.09
CA PRO A 89 -20.47 14.50 1.16
C PRO A 89 -21.96 14.29 1.45
N SER A 90 -22.85 15.18 1.01
CA SER A 90 -24.30 15.00 1.17
C SER A 90 -24.87 13.92 0.23
N GLU A 91 -24.14 13.56 -0.83
CA GLU A 91 -24.49 12.48 -1.74
C GLU A 91 -23.98 11.12 -1.24
N TRP A 92 -23.12 11.11 -0.22
CA TRP A 92 -22.51 9.89 0.30
C TRP A 92 -23.53 9.10 1.13
N GLN A 93 -23.69 7.82 0.79
CA GLN A 93 -24.57 6.91 1.51
C GLN A 93 -23.80 6.19 2.62
N GLU A 94 -24.53 5.45 3.46
CA GLU A 94 -23.93 4.59 4.46
C GLU A 94 -22.91 3.62 3.84
N GLY A 95 -21.74 3.52 4.46
CA GLY A 95 -20.65 2.65 3.99
C GLY A 95 -19.86 3.20 2.80
N TRP A 96 -19.97 4.49 2.47
CA TRP A 96 -18.97 5.18 1.64
C TRP A 96 -17.76 5.50 2.49
N ASP A 97 -16.57 5.26 1.94
CA ASP A 97 -15.31 5.65 2.57
C ASP A 97 -14.33 6.18 1.53
N VAL A 98 -13.51 7.14 1.93
CA VAL A 98 -12.43 7.73 1.12
C VAL A 98 -11.05 7.48 1.71
N VAL A 99 -10.97 6.78 2.84
CA VAL A 99 -9.70 6.51 3.52
C VAL A 99 -9.31 5.05 3.28
N PRO A 100 -8.23 4.77 2.53
CA PRO A 100 -7.77 3.40 2.34
C PRO A 100 -7.31 2.75 3.64
N GLU A 101 -7.85 1.58 3.96
CA GLU A 101 -7.40 0.73 5.05
C GLU A 101 -6.39 -0.28 4.54
N LEU A 102 -5.15 -0.19 5.03
CA LEU A 102 -4.03 -0.97 4.53
C LEU A 102 -3.52 -1.97 5.58
N TYR A 103 -3.20 -3.18 5.13
CA TYR A 103 -2.50 -4.18 5.93
C TYR A 103 -1.17 -4.56 5.30
N CYS A 104 -0.13 -4.72 6.12
CA CYS A 104 1.21 -5.10 5.68
C CYS A 104 1.56 -6.48 6.23
N GLU A 105 1.85 -7.41 5.32
CA GLU A 105 2.36 -8.75 5.62
C GLU A 105 3.84 -8.84 5.28
N VAL A 106 4.64 -9.42 6.16
CA VAL A 106 6.07 -9.67 5.93
C VAL A 106 6.34 -11.16 6.07
N ILE A 107 6.88 -11.76 5.00
CA ILE A 107 7.19 -13.18 4.91
C ILE A 107 8.70 -13.34 4.74
N GLN A 108 9.30 -14.15 5.61
CA GLN A 108 10.68 -14.62 5.45
C GLN A 108 10.71 -15.81 4.48
N ARG A 109 11.64 -15.78 3.52
CA ARG A 109 11.90 -16.88 2.60
C ARG A 109 13.21 -17.60 2.92
#